data_AF-A0A929L0I9-F1
#
_entry.id   AF-A0A929L0I9-F1
#
_cell.length_a   1.000
_cell.length_b   1.000
_cell.length_c   1.000
_cell.angle_alpha   90.00
_cell.angle_beta   90.00
_cell.angle_gamma   90.00
#
_symmetry.space_group_name_H-M   'P 1'
#
loop_
_entity.id
_entity.type
_entity.pdbx_description
1 polymer ?
#
loop_
_entity_poly.entity_id
_entity_poly.type
_entity_poly.pdbx_seq_one_letter_code
_entity_poly.pdbx_strand_id
1 'polypeptide(L)' 'MLLTDFEYLNNSEEAFKKKVSLQIKRLRRQNQVTQEKFYSETNINIARLESGKIDVRLDTLRKVCYYFDVSLSGFFQGIY' A
#
# COMPACT_ATOMS: atom_id res chain seq x y z
N MET A 1 -22.10 25.02 -2.67
CA MET A 1 -21.51 24.40 -3.88
C MET A 1 -20.63 23.27 -3.39
N LEU A 2 -21.20 22.07 -3.28
CA LEU A 2 -20.42 20.88 -2.98
C LEU A 2 -19.51 20.67 -4.19
N LEU A 3 -18.20 20.54 -3.96
CA LEU A 3 -17.34 19.79 -4.89
C LEU A 3 -18.15 18.53 -5.22
N THR A 4 -18.42 18.30 -6.50
CA THR A 4 -19.22 17.14 -6.92
C THR A 4 -18.64 15.90 -6.25
N ASP A 5 -19.46 14.94 -5.82
CA ASP A 5 -18.99 13.79 -5.01
C ASP A 5 -17.75 13.09 -5.62
N PHE A 6 -17.60 13.17 -6.94
CA PHE A 6 -16.42 12.74 -7.71
C PHE A 6 -15.13 13.55 -7.47
N GLU A 7 -15.18 14.88 -7.38
CA GLU A 7 -13.99 15.69 -7.05
C GLU A 7 -13.52 15.47 -5.60
N TYR A 8 -14.47 15.29 -4.68
CA TYR A 8 -14.16 14.87 -3.31
C TYR A 8 -13.55 13.46 -3.30
N LEU A 9 -14.14 12.51 -4.02
CA LEU A 9 -13.62 11.16 -4.17
C LEU A 9 -12.20 11.15 -4.74
N ASN A 10 -11.91 11.91 -5.79
CA ASN A 10 -10.57 11.97 -6.41
C ASN A 10 -9.51 12.54 -5.44
N ASN A 11 -9.83 13.62 -4.72
CA ASN A 11 -8.92 14.16 -3.69
C ASN A 11 -8.71 13.17 -2.53
N SER A 12 -9.76 12.43 -2.16
CA SER A 12 -9.68 11.38 -1.15
C SER A 12 -8.92 10.14 -1.65
N GLU A 13 -8.97 9.86 -2.96
CA GLU A 13 -8.31 8.72 -3.60
C GLU A 13 -6.79 8.88 -3.53
N GLU A 14 -6.26 10.03 -3.92
CA GLU A 14 -4.82 10.30 -3.84
C GLU A 14 -4.33 10.26 -2.38
N ALA A 15 -5.11 10.80 -1.44
CA ALA A 15 -4.81 10.70 -0.01
C ALA A 15 -4.82 9.24 0.48
N PHE A 16 -5.79 8.45 0.02
CA PHE A 16 -5.91 7.04 0.37
C PHE A 16 -4.77 6.20 -0.21
N LYS A 17 -4.43 6.38 -1.50
CA LYS A 17 -3.27 5.75 -2.15
C LYS A 17 -2.00 6.01 -1.36
N LYS A 18 -1.78 7.25 -0.94
CA LYS A 18 -0.62 7.63 -0.12
C LYS A 18 -0.62 6.91 1.23
N LYS A 19 -1.76 6.80 1.92
CA LYS A 19 -1.85 6.04 3.18
C LYS A 19 -1.53 4.55 2.97
N VAL A 20 -2.08 3.93 1.92
CA VAL A 20 -1.79 2.53 1.55
C VAL A 20 -0.30 2.32 1.28
N SER A 21 0.33 3.18 0.48
CA SER A 21 1.77 3.11 0.20
C SER A 21 2.64 3.30 1.43
N LEU A 22 2.26 4.22 2.32
CA LEU A 22 2.95 4.42 3.60
C LEU A 22 2.83 3.19 4.51
N GLN A 23 1.67 2.53 4.51
CA GLN A 23 1.48 1.30 5.28
C GLN A 23 2.35 0.15 4.77
N ILE A 24 2.44 -0.04 3.45
CA ILE A 24 3.35 -1.03 2.84
C ILE A 24 4.79 -0.75 3.28
N LYS A 25 5.21 0.51 3.21
CA LYS A 25 6.54 0.94 3.65
C LYS A 25 6.78 0.70 5.14
N ARG A 26 5.76 0.95 5.97
CA ARG A 26 5.81 0.71 7.42
C ARG A 26 6.02 -0.76 7.72
N LEU A 27 5.21 -1.65 7.13
CA LEU A 27 5.34 -3.10 7.29
C LEU A 27 6.73 -3.59 6.90
N ARG A 28 7.24 -3.15 5.74
CA ARG A 28 8.59 -3.54 5.30
C ARG A 28 9.66 -3.10 6.30
N ARG A 29 9.59 -1.85 6.78
CA ARG A 29 10.57 -1.31 7.74
C ARG A 29 10.48 -1.99 9.12
N GLN A 30 9.28 -2.25 9.62
CA GLN A 30 9.06 -2.97 10.89
C GLN A 30 9.63 -4.38 10.85
N ASN A 31 9.52 -5.06 9.71
CA ASN A 31 10.10 -6.37 9.47
C ASN A 31 11.59 -6.33 9.05
N GLN A 32 12.22 -5.15 9.02
CA GLN A 32 13.64 -4.96 8.65
C GLN A 32 14.01 -5.54 7.26
N VAL A 33 13.05 -5.54 6.33
CA VAL A 33 13.26 -6.09 4.98
C VAL A 33 13.76 -4.98 4.04
N THR A 34 14.82 -5.23 3.29
CA THR A 34 15.27 -4.31 2.23
C THR A 34 14.35 -4.43 1.01
N GLN A 35 14.30 -3.39 0.17
CA GLN A 35 13.53 -3.46 -1.08
C GLN A 35 14.07 -4.56 -2.02
N GLU A 36 15.38 -4.75 -2.03
CA GLU A 36 16.07 -5.79 -2.79
C GLU A 36 15.68 -7.20 -2.30
N LYS A 37 15.72 -7.46 -0.99
CA LYS A 37 15.32 -8.75 -0.41
C LYS A 37 13.87 -9.08 -0.74
N PHE A 38 12.97 -8.09 -0.58
CA PHE A 38 11.57 -8.29 -0.94
C PHE A 38 11.42 -8.64 -2.42
N TYR A 39 12.13 -7.95 -3.31
CA TYR A 39 12.09 -8.22 -4.73
C TYR A 39 12.63 -9.62 -5.06
N SER A 40 13.76 -10.03 -4.48
CA SER A 40 14.35 -11.35 -4.75
C SER A 40 13.45 -12.51 -4.31
N GLU A 41 12.66 -12.32 -3.25
CA GLU A 41 11.79 -13.37 -2.71
C GLU A 41 10.38 -13.39 -3.33
N THR A 42 9.92 -12.28 -3.91
CA THR A 42 8.52 -12.14 -4.38
C THR A 42 8.37 -11.78 -5.85
N ASN A 43 9.45 -11.36 -6.50
CA ASN A 43 9.46 -10.75 -7.84
C ASN A 43 8.55 -9.51 -7.97
N ILE A 44 8.26 -8.83 -6.85
CA ILE A 44 7.45 -7.61 -6.80
C ILE A 44 8.35 -6.42 -6.49
N ASN A 45 8.32 -5.41 -7.35
CA ASN A 45 9.02 -4.15 -7.09
C ASN A 45 8.24 -3.31 -6.06
N ILE A 46 8.52 -3.55 -4.77
CA ILE A 46 7.85 -2.85 -3.68
C ILE A 46 8.16 -1.35 -3.65
N ALA A 47 9.30 -0.90 -4.21
CA ALA A 47 9.62 0.53 -4.30
C ALA A 47 8.58 1.30 -5.13
N ARG A 48 8.03 0.68 -6.18
CA ARG A 48 6.91 1.27 -6.94
C ARG A 48 5.65 1.39 -6.08
N LEU A 49 5.34 0.36 -5.29
CA LEU A 49 4.18 0.38 -4.37
C LEU A 49 4.34 1.44 -3.28
N GLU A 50 5.55 1.60 -2.74
CA GLU A 50 5.87 2.58 -1.70
C GLU A 50 5.87 4.03 -2.21
N SER A 51 5.84 4.25 -3.53
CA SER A 51 5.88 5.59 -4.12
C SER A 51 4.55 6.35 -4.04
N GLY A 52 3.43 5.65 -3.89
CA GLY A 52 2.08 6.26 -3.94
C GLY A 52 1.63 6.70 -5.33
N LYS A 53 2.42 6.43 -6.38
CA LYS A 53 2.14 6.89 -7.76
C LYS A 53 1.43 5.86 -8.63
N ILE A 54 1.21 4.65 -8.12
CA ILE A 54 0.59 3.56 -8.87
C ILE A 54 -0.54 2.93 -8.07
N ASP A 55 -1.52 2.41 -8.79
CA ASP A 55 -2.56 1.59 -8.18
C ASP A 55 -1.99 0.24 -7.76
N VAL A 56 -2.30 -0.14 -6.53
CA VAL A 56 -1.93 -1.45 -5.99
C VAL A 56 -3.03 -2.44 -6.37
N ARG A 57 -2.72 -3.37 -7.26
CA ARG A 57 -3.64 -4.49 -7.55
C ARG A 57 -3.88 -5.33 -6.30
N LEU A 58 -5.09 -5.83 -6.14
CA LEU A 58 -5.50 -6.65 -4.99
C LEU A 58 -4.65 -7.93 -4.84
N ASP A 59 -4.23 -8.56 -5.94
CA ASP A 59 -3.36 -9.74 -5.91
C ASP A 59 -1.98 -9.40 -5.34
N THR A 60 -1.42 -8.25 -5.73
CA THR A 60 -0.16 -7.72 -5.19
C THR A 60 -0.30 -7.39 -3.71
N LEU A 61 -1.38 -6.72 -3.30
CA LEU A 61 -1.63 -6.40 -1.90
C LEU A 61 -1.73 -7.67 -1.05
N ARG A 62 -2.43 -8.70 -1.53
CA ARG A 62 -2.55 -10.00 -0.85
C ARG A 62 -1.18 -10.66 -0.67
N LYS A 63 -0.30 -10.60 -1.67
CA LYS A 63 1.08 -11.13 -1.58
C LYS A 63 1.92 -10.34 -0.57
N VAL A 64 1.80 -9.02 -0.54
CA VAL A 64 2.45 -8.17 0.48
C VAL A 64 1.98 -8.56 1.88
N CYS A 65 0.67 -8.71 2.07
CA CYS A 65 0.09 -9.11 3.36
C CYS A 65 0.58 -10.49 3.80
N TYR A 66 0.58 -11.48 2.89
CA TYR A 66 1.09 -12.82 3.15
C TYR A 66 2.58 -12.81 3.51
N TYR A 67 3.39 -12.04 2.79
CA TYR A 67 4.83 -11.95 3.03
C TYR A 67 5.17 -11.40 4.42
N PHE A 68 4.39 -10.43 4.92
CA PHE A 68 4.59 -9.81 6.23
C PHE A 68 3.72 -10.40 7.35
N ASP A 69 3.08 -11.55 7.10
CA ASP A 69 2.18 -12.24 8.05
C ASP A 69 1.14 -11.31 8.70
N VAL A 70 0.48 -10.50 7.85
CA VAL A 70 -0.59 -9.58 8.28
C VAL A 70 -1.88 -9.89 7.54
N SER A 71 -3.01 -9.88 8.23
CA SER A 71 -4.31 -10.00 7.58
C SER A 71 -4.65 -8.74 6.77
N LEU A 72 -5.53 -8.85 5.78
CA LEU A 72 -6.00 -7.66 5.04
C LEU A 72 -6.69 -6.65 5.98
N SER A 73 -7.45 -7.13 6.98
CA SER A 73 -8.05 -6.25 7.98
C SER A 73 -7.01 -5.55 8.84
N GLY A 74 -5.97 -6.27 9.28
CA GLY A 74 -4.85 -5.70 10.02
C GLY A 74 -4.04 -4.70 9.18
N PHE A 75 -3.89 -4.96 7.88
CA PHE A 75 -3.25 -4.03 6.96
C PHE A 75 -3.98 -2.67 6.93
N PHE A 76 -5.31 -2.67 6.84
CA PHE A 76 -6.12 -1.44 6.76
C PHE A 76 -6.43 -0.79 8.11
N GLN A 77 -6.01 -1.39 9.23
CA GLN A 77 -6.23 -0.81 10.54
C GLN A 77 -5.52 0.55 10.67
N GLY A 78 -6.29 1.62 10.89
CA GLY A 78 -5.79 2.99 11.01
C GLY A 78 -5.54 3.72 9.67
N ILE A 79 -5.93 3.12 8.53
CA ILE A 79 -5.96 3.81 7.24
C ILE A 79 -7.28 4.62 7.05
N TYR A 80 -8.33 4.23 7.78
CA TYR A 80 -9.61 4.95 7.87
C TYR A 80 -9.64 5.90 9.07
#